data_AF-A0A838YSD3-F1
#
_entry.id   AF-A0A838YSD3-F1
#
_cell.length_a   1.000
_cell.length_b   1.000
_cell.length_c   1.000
_cell.angle_alpha   90.00
_cell.angle_beta   90.00
_cell.angle_gamma   90.00
#
_symmetry.space_group_name_H-M   'P 1'
#
loop_
_entity.id
_entity.type
_entity.pdbx_description
1 polymer ?
#
loop_
_entity_poly.entity_id
_entity_poly.type
_entity_poly.pdbx_seq_one_letter_code
_entity_poly.pdbx_strand_id
1 'polypeptide(L)'
;MDYQKLCKDILELDSKIRFAGVVNTKGVLVNNLEQGGVEQYLSPDELKMSIHYSMWEWEKSQNLSHELGFEKSSVLEYDKVT
;
A
#
# COMPACT_ATOMS: atom_id res chain seq x y z
N MET A 1 13.36 11.81 0.75
CA MET A 1 12.08 12.12 0.05
C MET A 1 11.08 12.50 1.12
N ASP A 2 10.22 13.48 0.86
CA ASP A 2 9.18 13.87 1.82
C ASP A 2 7.96 12.95 1.65
N TYR A 3 7.92 11.86 2.41
CA TYR A 3 6.85 10.86 2.33
C TYR A 3 5.52 11.38 2.86
N GLN A 4 5.55 12.33 3.80
CA GLN A 4 4.34 12.93 4.33
C GLN A 4 3.65 13.78 3.26
N LYS A 5 4.42 14.63 2.56
CA LYS A 5 3.89 15.39 1.43
C LYS A 5 3.39 14.47 0.33
N LEU A 6 4.13 13.41 -0.02
CA LEU A 6 3.69 12.45 -1.02
C LEU A 6 2.34 11.80 -0.68
N CYS A 7 2.18 11.30 0.55
CA CYS A 7 0.91 10.69 0.96
C CYS A 7 -0.22 11.72 0.91
N LYS A 8 0.05 12.97 1.28
CA LYS A 8 -0.94 14.05 1.24
C LYS A 8 -1.36 14.35 -0.19
N ASP A 9 -0.40 14.54 -1.09
CA ASP A 9 -0.65 14.79 -2.50
C ASP A 9 -1.50 13.67 -3.10
N ILE A 10 -1.24 12.39 -2.75
CA ILE A 10 -2.04 11.23 -3.19
C ILE A 10 -3.48 11.31 -2.69
N LEU A 11 -3.72 11.59 -1.41
CA LEU A 11 -5.08 11.71 -0.87
C LEU A 11 -5.86 12.88 -1.50
N GLU A 12 -5.17 13.93 -1.94
CA GLU A 12 -5.78 15.09 -2.59
C GLU A 12 -6.08 14.87 -4.08
N LEU A 13 -5.57 13.80 -4.71
CA LEU A 13 -5.82 13.49 -6.13
C LEU A 13 -7.28 13.10 -6.39
N ASP A 14 -7.88 12.31 -5.51
CA ASP A 14 -9.26 11.88 -5.63
C ASP A 14 -9.85 11.64 -4.22
N SER A 15 -11.00 12.24 -3.96
CA SER A 15 -11.73 12.12 -2.69
C SER A 15 -12.12 10.68 -2.29
N LYS A 16 -12.02 9.71 -3.21
CA LYS A 16 -12.26 8.29 -2.97
C LYS A 16 -11.04 7.55 -2.44
N ILE A 17 -9.85 8.16 -2.48
CA ILE A 17 -8.63 7.57 -1.93
C ILE A 17 -8.65 7.78 -0.42
N ARG A 18 -8.80 6.69 0.33
CA ARG A 18 -8.99 6.71 1.78
C ARG A 18 -7.71 6.51 2.59
N PHE A 19 -6.66 5.98 1.96
CA PHE A 19 -5.39 5.68 2.59
C PHE A 19 -4.25 5.82 1.57
N ALA A 20 -3.12 6.38 2.01
CA ALA A 20 -1.86 6.36 1.27
C ALA A 20 -0.73 6.05 2.25
N GLY A 21 0.17 5.14 1.87
CA GLY A 21 1.25 4.69 2.73
C GLY A 21 2.52 4.37 1.97
N VAL A 22 3.65 4.55 2.64
CA VAL A 22 4.97 4.14 2.16
C VAL A 22 5.49 3.04 3.07
N VAL A 23 5.87 1.91 2.48
CA VAL A 23 6.46 0.77 3.16
C VAL A 23 7.92 0.63 2.76
N ASN A 24 8.78 0.25 3.70
CA ASN A 24 10.17 -0.06 3.38
C ASN A 24 10.32 -1.53 2.94
N THR A 25 11.53 -1.91 2.55
CA THR A 25 11.87 -3.27 2.10
C THR A 25 11.70 -4.37 3.17
N LYS A 26 11.38 -4.01 4.42
CA LYS A 26 11.08 -4.95 5.50
C LYS A 26 9.58 -5.06 5.81
N GLY A 27 8.70 -4.43 5.03
CA GLY A 27 7.27 -4.40 5.31
C GLY A 27 6.86 -3.49 6.44
N VAL A 28 7.73 -2.58 6.86
CA VAL A 28 7.40 -1.60 7.88
C VAL A 28 6.85 -0.35 7.20
N LEU A 29 5.64 0.06 7.60
CA LEU A 29 5.02 1.31 7.19
C LEU A 29 5.82 2.49 7.77
N VAL A 30 6.56 3.20 6.91
CA VAL A 30 7.44 4.32 7.32
C VAL A 30 6.71 5.65 7.37
N ASN A 31 5.63 5.78 6.61
CA ASN A 31 4.73 6.93 6.65
C ASN A 31 3.36 6.48 6.12
N ASN A 32 2.30 7.10 6.61
CA ASN A 32 0.96 6.96 6.04
C ASN A 32 0.12 8.17 6.39
N LEU A 33 -0.91 8.39 5.58
CA LEU A 33 -2.03 9.26 5.89
C LEU A 33 -3.33 8.54 5.57
N GLU A 34 -4.31 8.79 6.43
CA GLU A 34 -5.69 8.33 6.28
C GLU A 34 -6.58 9.54 6.06
N GLN A 35 -7.60 9.38 5.22
CA GLN A 35 -8.64 10.37 5.10
C GLN A 35 -9.53 10.31 6.34
N GLY A 36 -9.75 11.46 6.99
CA GLY A 36 -10.55 11.52 8.21
C GLY A 36 -12.01 11.11 7.97
N GLY A 37 -12.61 10.43 8.96
CA GLY A 37 -14.02 10.03 8.92
C GLY A 37 -14.31 8.72 8.19
N VAL A 38 -13.27 7.96 7.82
CA VAL A 38 -13.38 6.63 7.22
C VAL A 38 -13.42 5.55 8.31
N GLU A 39 -14.33 4.59 8.18
CA GLU A 39 -14.37 3.40 9.03
C GLU A 39 -13.26 2.43 8.65
N GLN A 40 -12.37 2.12 9.59
CA GLN A 40 -11.31 1.15 9.37
C GLN A 40 -11.86 -0.28 9.54
N TYR A 41 -11.86 -1.06 8.46
CA TYR A 41 -12.20 -2.49 8.51
C TYR A 41 -11.12 -3.37 9.14
N LEU A 42 -9.86 -2.92 9.09
CA LEU A 42 -8.73 -3.66 9.64
C LEU A 42 -8.23 -2.98 10.90
N SER A 43 -7.98 -3.78 11.94
CA SER A 43 -7.17 -3.35 13.08
C SER A 43 -5.74 -3.02 12.65
N PRO A 44 -4.96 -2.29 13.46
CA PRO A 44 -3.58 -1.96 13.14
C PRO A 44 -2.68 -3.18 12.85
N ASP A 45 -2.94 -4.32 13.50
CA ASP A 45 -2.17 -5.54 13.26
C ASP A 45 -2.64 -6.26 11.98
N GLU A 46 -3.94 -6.25 11.67
CA GLU A 46 -4.45 -6.75 10.40
C GLU A 46 -3.98 -5.91 9.21
N LEU A 47 -3.86 -4.59 9.36
CA LEU A 47 -3.27 -3.73 8.35
C LEU A 47 -1.80 -4.10 8.08
N LYS A 48 -1.01 -4.34 9.13
CA LYS A 48 0.38 -4.84 8.97
C LYS A 48 0.42 -6.19 8.27
N MET A 49 -0.50 -7.10 8.59
CA MET A 49 -0.60 -8.39 7.90
C MET A 49 -0.92 -8.21 6.42
N SER A 50 -1.87 -7.32 6.07
CA SER A 50 -2.22 -7.01 4.68
C SER A 50 -1.02 -6.46 3.89
N ILE A 51 -0.26 -5.54 4.49
CA ILE A 51 1.00 -5.02 3.91
C ILE A 51 2.01 -6.15 3.70
N HIS A 52 2.19 -7.02 4.70
CA HIS A 52 3.10 -8.15 4.62
C HIS A 52 2.76 -9.09 3.46
N TYR A 53 1.49 -9.45 3.29
CA TYR A 53 1.05 -10.30 2.18
C TYR A 53 1.26 -9.64 0.83
N SER A 54 0.97 -8.34 0.71
CA SER A 54 1.19 -7.59 -0.53
C SER A 54 2.66 -7.59 -0.94
N MET A 55 3.58 -7.42 0.02
CA MET A 55 5.01 -7.49 -0.24
C MET A 55 5.50 -8.89 -0.60
N TRP A 56 4.96 -9.92 0.05
CA TRP A 56 5.30 -11.29 -0.28
C TRP A 56 4.90 -11.66 -1.72
N GLU A 57 3.72 -11.23 -2.17
CA GLU A 57 3.31 -11.40 -3.57
C GLU A 57 4.23 -10.64 -4.53
N TRP A 58 4.59 -9.40 -4.20
CA TRP A 58 5.55 -8.63 -4.99
C TRP A 58 6.92 -9.32 -5.08
N GLU A 59 7.43 -9.87 -3.99
CA GLU A 59 8.71 -10.60 -3.99
C GLU A 59 8.66 -11.83 -4.90
N LYS A 60 7.54 -12.57 -4.88
CA LYS A 60 7.36 -13.72 -5.78
C LYS A 60 7.37 -13.30 -7.24
N SER A 61 6.73 -12.19 -7.60
CA SER A 61 6.70 -11.73 -8.99
C SER A 61 8.10 -11.40 -9.50
N GLN A 62 9.02 -10.95 -8.63
CA GLN A 62 10.41 -10.69 -9.01
C GLN A 62 11.19 -11.96 -9.38
N ASN A 63 10.78 -13.15 -8.91
CA ASN A 63 11.49 -14.40 -9.22
C ASN A 63 11.49 -14.73 -10.72
N LEU A 64 10.48 -14.26 -11.45
CA LEU A 64 10.36 -14.44 -12.90
C LEU A 64 10.90 -13.24 -13.71
N SER A 65 11.59 -12.30 -13.05
CA SER A 65 12.08 -11.07 -13.71
C SER A 65 13.08 -11.32 -14.84
N HIS A 66 13.76 -12.46 -14.85
CA HIS A 66 14.64 -12.86 -15.94
C HIS A 66 13.89 -13.10 -17.26
N GLU A 67 12.61 -13.50 -17.20
CA GLU A 67 11.76 -13.70 -18.37
C GLU A 67 10.82 -12.52 -18.61
N LEU A 68 10.20 -11.99 -17.55
CA LEU A 68 9.11 -11.00 -17.64
C LEU A 68 9.55 -9.56 -17.38
N GLY A 69 10.77 -9.36 -16.86
CA GLY A 69 11.21 -8.09 -16.28
C GLY A 69 10.69 -7.87 -14.84
N PHE A 70 11.19 -6.82 -14.17
CA PHE A 70 10.77 -6.47 -12.81
C PHE A 70 9.36 -5.86 -12.77
N GLU A 71 8.52 -6.30 -11.82
CA GLU A 71 7.22 -5.67 -11.59
C GLU A 71 7.41 -4.19 -11.21
N LYS A 72 6.54 -3.32 -11.73
CA LYS A 72 6.55 -1.87 -11.44
C LYS A 72 5.35 -1.40 -10.62
N SER A 73 4.24 -2.12 -10.67
CA SER A 73 3.00 -1.83 -9.94
C SER A 73 2.02 -2.99 -10.06
N SER A 74 1.21 -3.19 -9.03
CA SER A 74 0.03 -4.07 -9.03
C SER A 74 -1.20 -3.34 -8.50
N VAL A 75 -2.37 -3.79 -8.92
CA VAL A 75 -3.68 -3.32 -8.43
C VAL A 75 -4.46 -4.55 -7.97
N LEU A 76 -5.01 -4.48 -6.77
CA LEU A 76 -5.82 -5.52 -6.16
C LEU A 76 -7.22 -4.98 -5.91
N GLU A 77 -8.24 -5.79 -6.23
CA GLU A 77 -9.64 -5.44 -6.04
C GLU A 77 -10.24 -6.33 -4.93
N TYR A 78 -11.01 -5.72 -4.04
CA TYR A 78 -11.69 -6.41 -2.95
C TYR A 78 -13.14 -5.93 -2.88
N ASP A 79 -14.06 -6.82 -2.52
CA ASP A 79 -15.47 -6.50 -2.30
C ASP A 79 -15.67 -5.42 -1.22
N LYS A 80 -14.74 -5.38 -0.25
CA LYS A 80 -14.67 -4.36 0.79
C LYS A 80 -13.25 -3.83 0.85
N VAL A 81 -13.11 -2.52 0.70
CA VAL A 81 -11.86 -1.78 0.88
C VAL A 81 -12.12 -0.72 1.94
N THR A 82 -11.22 -0.65 2.94
CA THR A 82 -11.23 0.32 4.05
C THR A 82 -11.54 1.72 3.58
#